data_AF-A0A7C4QR84-F1
#
_entry.id   AF-A0A7C4QR84-F1
#
_cell.length_a   1.000
_cell.length_b   1.000
_cell.length_c   1.000
_cell.angle_alpha   90.00
_cell.angle_beta   90.00
_cell.angle_gamma   90.00
#
_symmetry.space_group_name_H-M   'P 1'
#
loop_
_entity.id
_entity.type
_entity.pdbx_description
1 polymer ?
#
loop_
_entity_poly.entity_id
_entity_poly.type
_entity_poly.pdbx_seq_one_letter_code
_entity_poly.pdbx_strand_id
1 'polypeptide(L)'
;MAKKAQVEVNKSQAIRDALKEYPDKPPKWIAQTLTEKGIAVSAQYVSVIKSADKGKQRSVQLPKLRAAGAVDSLTAAVNFIRATGGLAAAKRALAAVEEIRTLG
;
A
#
# COMPACT_ATOMS: atom_id res chain seq x y z
N MET A 1 -1.36 -40.51 3.24
CA MET A 1 -1.17 -40.09 1.83
C MET A 1 -0.14 -38.97 1.80
N ALA A 2 1.12 -39.28 1.47
CA ALA A 2 2.19 -38.30 1.39
C ALA A 2 1.99 -37.42 0.14
N LYS A 3 1.80 -36.12 0.32
CA LYS A 3 1.75 -35.16 -0.80
C LYS A 3 3.15 -35.08 -1.40
N LYS A 4 3.27 -35.53 -2.64
CA LYS A 4 4.49 -35.42 -3.44
C LYS A 4 4.87 -33.94 -3.53
N ALA A 5 6.06 -33.62 -3.08
CA ALA A 5 6.74 -32.36 -3.37
C ALA A 5 7.06 -32.36 -4.87
N GLN A 6 6.07 -31.99 -5.69
CA GLN A 6 6.38 -31.47 -7.02
C GLN A 6 7.24 -30.25 -6.80
N VAL A 7 8.39 -30.19 -7.46
CA VAL A 7 9.22 -28.98 -7.58
C VAL A 7 8.29 -27.91 -8.17
N GLU A 8 7.70 -27.14 -7.25
CA GLU A 8 6.51 -26.36 -7.48
C GLU A 8 6.96 -25.07 -8.12
N VAL A 9 7.03 -25.07 -9.46
CA VAL A 9 7.19 -23.84 -10.24
C VAL A 9 6.30 -22.79 -9.61
N ASN A 10 6.90 -21.68 -9.16
CA ASN A 10 6.20 -20.70 -8.34
C ASN A 10 5.13 -20.00 -9.19
N LYS A 11 3.92 -20.59 -9.20
CA LYS A 11 2.78 -20.19 -10.01
C LYS A 11 2.45 -18.71 -9.78
N SER A 12 2.53 -18.28 -8.53
CA SER A 12 2.32 -16.89 -8.16
C SER A 12 3.33 -15.96 -8.83
N GLN A 13 4.61 -16.35 -8.85
CA GLN A 13 5.66 -15.53 -9.47
C GLN A 13 5.46 -15.43 -10.98
N ALA A 14 5.18 -16.55 -11.65
CA ALA A 14 4.88 -16.55 -13.08
C ALA A 14 3.66 -15.68 -13.44
N ILE A 15 2.62 -15.66 -12.59
CA ILE A 15 1.47 -14.77 -12.76
C ILE A 15 1.88 -13.30 -12.60
N ARG A 16 2.70 -12.95 -11.61
CA ARG A 16 3.18 -11.56 -11.42
C ARG A 16 4.02 -11.10 -12.59
N ASP A 17 4.88 -11.96 -13.12
CA ASP A 17 5.72 -11.63 -14.26
C ASP A 17 4.88 -11.44 -15.53
N ALA A 18 3.90 -12.32 -15.77
CA ALA A 18 2.95 -12.15 -16.88
C ALA A 18 2.05 -10.91 -16.73
N LEU A 19 1.66 -10.53 -15.50
CA LEU A 19 0.90 -9.31 -15.23
C LEU A 19 1.73 -8.04 -15.42
N LYS A 20 3.06 -8.09 -15.19
CA LYS A 20 3.98 -6.98 -15.47
C LYS A 20 4.21 -6.79 -16.96
N GLU A 21 4.36 -7.89 -17.70
CA GLU A 21 4.54 -7.87 -19.15
C GLU A 21 3.24 -7.46 -19.88
N TYR A 22 2.08 -7.84 -19.33
CA TYR A 22 0.77 -7.60 -19.93
C TYR A 22 -0.27 -7.02 -18.95
N PRO A 23 -0.12 -5.75 -18.50
CA PRO A 23 -0.98 -5.15 -17.47
C PRO A 23 -2.46 -5.01 -17.88
N ASP A 24 -2.71 -4.77 -19.17
CA ASP A 24 -4.05 -4.52 -19.72
C ASP A 24 -4.80 -5.80 -20.12
N LYS A 25 -4.14 -6.96 -20.10
CA LYS A 25 -4.78 -8.21 -20.50
C LYS A 25 -5.74 -8.71 -19.40
N PRO A 26 -6.86 -9.34 -19.80
CA PRO A 26 -7.81 -9.90 -18.85
C PRO A 26 -7.20 -11.15 -18.17
N PRO A 27 -7.57 -11.44 -16.91
CA PRO A 27 -7.06 -12.61 -16.16
C PRO A 27 -7.22 -13.94 -16.88
N LYS A 28 -8.30 -14.09 -17.67
CA LYS A 28 -8.57 -15.29 -18.48
C LYS A 28 -7.50 -15.53 -19.54
N TRP A 29 -7.04 -14.48 -20.22
CA TRP A 29 -6.00 -14.58 -21.25
C TRP A 29 -4.66 -14.99 -20.62
N ILE A 30 -4.30 -14.37 -19.50
CA ILE A 30 -3.06 -14.69 -18.76
C ILE A 30 -3.06 -16.15 -18.28
N ALA A 31 -4.19 -16.64 -17.77
CA ALA A 31 -4.31 -18.03 -17.35
C ALA A 31 -4.10 -19.01 -18.52
N GLN A 32 -4.62 -18.70 -19.70
CA GLN A 32 -4.45 -19.50 -20.90
C GLN A 32 -2.97 -19.55 -21.35
N THR A 33 -2.33 -18.38 -21.46
CA THR A 33 -0.91 -18.29 -21.84
C THR A 33 0.01 -19.02 -20.84
N LEU A 34 -0.30 -18.96 -19.54
CA LEU A 34 0.47 -19.69 -18.53
C LEU A 34 0.23 -21.20 -18.60
N THR A 35 -1.00 -21.62 -18.92
CA THR A 35 -1.33 -23.04 -19.12
C THR A 35 -0.62 -23.61 -20.35
N GLU A 36 -0.55 -22.86 -21.45
CA GLU A 36 0.24 -23.22 -22.64
C GLU A 36 1.74 -23.38 -22.32
N LYS A 37 2.26 -22.59 -21.37
CA LYS A 37 3.63 -22.69 -20.85
C LYS A 37 3.81 -23.83 -19.83
N GLY A 38 2.82 -24.70 -19.65
CA GLY A 38 2.85 -25.83 -18.71
C GLY A 38 2.55 -25.47 -17.26
N ILE A 39 2.14 -24.23 -16.96
CA ILE A 39 1.79 -23.76 -15.63
C ILE A 39 0.27 -23.76 -15.50
N ALA A 40 -0.29 -24.82 -14.93
CA ALA A 40 -1.73 -24.91 -14.69
C ALA A 40 -2.17 -23.92 -13.60
N VAL A 41 -2.82 -22.82 -14.02
CA VAL A 41 -3.39 -21.78 -13.16
C VAL A 41 -4.78 -21.38 -13.64
N SER A 42 -5.70 -21.14 -12.70
CA SER A 42 -7.06 -20.73 -13.02
C SER A 42 -7.19 -19.21 -13.16
N ALA A 43 -8.15 -18.75 -13.95
CA ALA A 43 -8.45 -17.32 -14.10
C ALA A 43 -8.81 -16.66 -12.75
N GLN A 44 -9.46 -17.40 -11.84
CA GLN A 44 -9.77 -16.92 -10.50
C GLN A 44 -8.51 -16.67 -9.68
N TYR A 45 -7.53 -17.56 -9.76
CA TYR A 45 -6.26 -17.41 -9.06
C TYR A 45 -5.48 -16.19 -9.56
N VAL A 46 -5.46 -15.97 -10.89
CA VAL A 46 -4.86 -14.76 -11.49
C VAL A 46 -5.55 -13.49 -11.00
N SER A 47 -6.89 -13.48 -10.89
CA SER A 47 -7.66 -12.34 -10.39
C SER A 47 -7.30 -11.95 -8.95
N VAL A 48 -7.14 -12.96 -8.07
CA VAL A 48 -6.70 -12.75 -6.68
C VAL A 48 -5.31 -12.12 -6.65
N ILE A 49 -4.37 -12.63 -7.44
CA ILE A 49 -3.01 -12.10 -7.50
C ILE A 49 -2.99 -10.67 -8.06
N LYS A 50 -3.73 -10.40 -9.15
CA LYS A 50 -3.87 -9.05 -9.73
C LYS A 50 -4.42 -8.05 -8.70
N SER A 51 -5.38 -8.48 -7.88
CA SER A 51 -5.97 -7.65 -6.83
C SER A 51 -5.01 -7.42 -5.66
N ALA A 52 -4.26 -8.45 -5.26
CA ALA A 52 -3.24 -8.35 -4.20
C ALA A 52 -2.07 -7.44 -4.60
N ASP A 53 -1.62 -7.51 -5.86
CA ASP A 53 -0.55 -6.65 -6.39
C ASP A 53 -0.97 -5.17 -6.40
N LYS A 54 -2.23 -4.86 -6.75
CA LYS A 54 -2.77 -3.49 -6.63
C LYS A 54 -2.86 -3.01 -5.18
N GLY A 55 -3.21 -3.91 -4.25
CA GLY A 55 -3.29 -3.60 -2.82
C GLY A 55 -1.93 -3.23 -2.21
N LYS A 56 -0.84 -3.79 -2.73
CA LYS A 56 0.52 -3.53 -2.25
C LYS A 56 1.01 -2.10 -2.51
N GLN A 57 0.45 -1.39 -3.50
CA GLN A 57 0.77 0.03 -3.70
C GLN A 57 0.10 0.97 -2.69
N ARG A 58 -0.91 0.51 -1.93
CA ARG A 58 -1.59 1.33 -0.92
C ARG A 58 -1.18 1.05 0.51
N SER A 59 -0.31 0.07 0.77
CA SER A 59 0.33 -0.05 2.08
C SER A 59 1.53 0.89 2.15
N VAL A 60 1.26 2.20 2.14
CA VAL A 60 2.12 3.10 2.89
C VAL A 60 2.01 2.57 4.32
N GLN A 61 3.07 1.96 4.82
CA GLN A 61 3.17 1.61 6.22
C GLN A 61 3.15 2.92 7.00
N LEU A 62 1.95 3.45 7.29
CA LEU A 62 1.84 4.41 8.36
C LEU A 62 2.31 3.65 9.60
N PRO A 63 3.33 4.14 10.32
CA PRO A 63 3.68 3.56 11.61
C PRO A 63 2.38 3.50 12.42
N LYS A 64 2.10 2.34 13.01
CA LYS A 64 0.94 2.14 13.89
C LYS A 64 1.05 3.14 15.03
N LEU A 65 0.48 4.33 14.85
CA LEU A 65 0.16 5.28 15.90
C LEU A 65 -1.03 4.69 16.68
N ARG A 66 -0.80 3.56 17.33
CA ARG A 66 -1.68 2.99 18.36
C ARG A 66 -1.25 3.50 19.73
N ALA A 67 -1.08 4.82 19.83
CA ALA A 67 -1.07 5.50 21.10
C ALA A 67 -2.45 6.15 21.26
N ALA A 68 -3.15 5.85 22.35
CA ALA A 68 -4.37 6.57 22.72
C ALA A 68 -4.01 8.08 22.77
N GLY A 69 -4.71 8.90 21.97
CA GLY A 69 -4.43 10.33 21.81
C GLY A 69 -3.72 10.75 20.52
N ALA A 70 -3.24 9.81 19.68
CA ALA A 70 -2.60 10.15 18.40
C ALA A 70 -3.60 10.74 17.38
N VAL A 71 -4.85 10.28 17.42
CA VAL A 71 -5.93 10.80 16.56
C VAL A 71 -6.35 12.21 16.99
N ASP A 72 -6.39 12.45 18.31
CA ASP A 72 -6.73 13.76 18.87
C ASP A 72 -5.63 14.78 18.61
N SER A 73 -4.37 14.36 18.74
CA SER A 73 -3.20 15.19 18.42
C SER A 73 -3.16 15.57 16.93
N LEU A 74 -3.48 14.63 16.04
CA LEU A 74 -3.56 14.90 14.61
C LEU A 74 -4.71 15.84 14.27
N THR A 75 -5.88 15.65 14.90
CA THR A 75 -7.05 16.51 14.73
C THR A 75 -6.77 17.93 15.21
N ALA A 76 -6.13 18.07 16.37
CA ALA A 76 -5.69 19.36 16.90
C ALA A 76 -4.70 20.05 15.97
N ALA A 77 -3.71 19.33 15.43
CA ALA A 77 -2.75 19.87 14.49
C ALA A 77 -3.42 20.38 13.19
N VAL A 78 -4.37 19.61 12.64
CA VAL A 78 -5.12 20.02 11.44
C VAL A 78 -5.99 21.26 11.72
N ASN A 79 -6.66 21.30 12.87
CA ASN A 79 -7.47 22.45 13.27
C ASN A 79 -6.61 23.71 13.46
N PHE A 80 -5.43 23.58 14.07
CA PHE A 80 -4.48 24.68 14.22
C PHE A 80 -4.03 25.22 12.86
N ILE A 81 -3.61 24.33 11.94
CA ILE A 81 -3.19 24.73 10.59
C ILE A 81 -4.29 25.49 9.85
N ARG A 82 -5.56 25.07 10.02
CA ARG A 82 -6.71 25.76 9.43
C ARG A 82 -6.95 27.12 10.07
N ALA A 83 -6.93 27.19 11.39
CA ALA A 83 -7.16 28.42 12.15
C ALA A 83 -6.10 29.50 11.83
N THR A 84 -4.85 29.10 11.57
CA THR A 84 -3.79 30.03 11.18
C THR A 84 -3.82 30.42 9.70
N GLY A 85 -4.73 29.87 8.89
CA GLY A 85 -4.82 30.16 7.46
C GLY A 85 -3.82 29.38 6.59
N GLY A 86 -3.29 28.26 7.08
CA GLY A 86 -2.41 27.36 6.34
C GLY A 86 -1.09 27.02 7.03
N LEU A 87 -0.36 26.06 6.45
CA LEU A 87 0.84 25.47 7.06
C LEU A 87 1.99 26.47 7.24
N ALA A 88 2.18 27.39 6.29
CA ALA A 88 3.24 28.40 6.38
C ALA A 88 3.01 29.37 7.55
N ALA A 89 1.76 29.80 7.76
CA ALA A 89 1.37 30.64 8.87
C ALA A 89 1.46 29.90 10.22
N ALA A 90 1.06 28.62 10.26
CA ALA A 90 1.19 27.77 11.44
C ALA A 90 2.64 27.68 11.95
N LYS A 91 3.61 27.51 11.03
CA LYS A 91 5.04 27.46 11.38
C LYS A 91 5.54 28.77 11.98
N ARG A 92 5.13 29.91 11.42
CA ARG A 92 5.50 31.24 11.94
C ARG A 92 4.90 31.48 13.33
N ALA A 93 3.65 31.07 13.54
CA ALA A 93 3.00 31.17 14.84
C ALA A 93 3.72 30.35 15.91
N LEU A 94 4.18 29.14 15.58
CA LEU A 94 4.97 28.32 16.50
C LEU A 94 6.33 28.96 16.82
N ALA A 95 7.03 29.52 15.82
CA ALA A 95 8.29 30.24 16.05
C ALA A 95 8.11 31.44 17.01
N ALA A 96 7.04 32.23 16.85
CA ALA A 96 6.73 33.34 17.75
C ALA A 96 6.42 32.87 19.18
N VAL A 97 5.74 31.73 19.35
CA VAL A 97 5.49 31.13 20.67
C VAL A 97 6.80 30.66 21.32
N GLU A 98 7.72 30.10 20.55
CA GLU A 98 9.04 29.70 21.05
C GLU A 98 9.86 30.91 21.50
N GLU A 99 9.86 32.01 20.74
CA GLU A 99 10.52 33.27 21.13
C GLU A 99 9.96 33.78 22.47
N ILE A 100 8.64 33.85 22.62
CA ILE A 100 7.99 34.28 23.87
C ILE A 100 8.38 33.36 25.04
N ARG A 101 8.42 32.05 24.81
CA ARG A 101 8.84 31.07 25.83
C ARG A 101 10.28 31.27 26.28
N THR A 102 11.18 31.65 25.38
CA THR A 102 12.59 31.88 25.74
C THR A 102 12.83 33.21 26.45
N LEU A 103 11.87 34.13 26.39
CA LEU A 103 11.93 35.45 27.03
C LEU A 103 11.33 35.48 28.44
N GLY A 104 10.58 34.44 28.85
CA GLY A 104 9.97 34.29 30.17
C GLY A 104 10.66 33.23 31.01
#